data_AF-A0A101XA71-F1
#
_entry.id   AF-A0A101XA71-F1
#
_cell.length_a   1.000
_cell.length_b   1.000
_cell.length_c   1.000
_cell.angle_alpha   90.00
_cell.angle_beta   90.00
_cell.angle_gamma   90.00
#
_symmetry.space_group_name_H-M   'P 1'
#
loop_
_entity.id
_entity.type
_entity.pdbx_description
1 polymer ?
#
loop_
_entity_poly.entity_id
_entity_poly.type
_entity_poly.pdbx_seq_one_letter_code
_entity_poly.pdbx_strand_id
1 'polypeptide(L)'
;MAELIGQVPAGLVNPYSVEAYVARDGSEACISFGGWAYCSADGGVTVRRLELEFKGLEPHGGWVREVYRPKRPSIFAKAKEYIRIL
;
A
#
# COMPACT_ATOMS: atom_id res chain seq x y z
N MET A 1 -5.52 -24.31 -9.29
CA MET A 1 -6.04 -23.82 -8.00
C MET A 1 -4.82 -23.72 -7.09
N ALA A 2 -4.23 -22.53 -6.96
CA ALA A 2 -3.11 -22.31 -6.06
C ALA A 2 -3.69 -21.85 -4.73
N GLU A 3 -3.60 -22.72 -3.73
CA GLU A 3 -3.95 -22.41 -2.35
C GLU A 3 -2.92 -21.39 -1.84
N LEU A 4 -3.29 -20.11 -1.86
CA LEU A 4 -2.47 -19.03 -1.29
C LEU A 4 -2.63 -19.11 0.24
N ILE A 5 -1.97 -20.10 0.85
CA ILE A 5 -1.81 -20.24 2.29
C ILE A 5 -1.34 -18.89 2.82
N GLY A 6 -2.04 -18.35 3.82
CA GLY A 6 -1.94 -16.96 4.27
C GLY A 6 -0.50 -16.50 4.51
N GLN A 7 0.07 -15.85 3.50
CA GLN A 7 1.24 -15.02 3.67
C GLN A 7 0.78 -13.80 4.48
N VAL A 8 1.06 -13.81 5.80
CA VAL A 8 1.23 -12.55 6.52
C VAL A 8 2.28 -11.78 5.74
N PRO A 9 1.98 -10.58 5.21
CA PRO A 9 2.97 -9.80 4.50
C PRO A 9 4.15 -9.61 5.44
N ALA A 10 5.30 -10.16 5.07
CA ALA A 10 6.50 -10.01 5.83
C ALA A 10 6.83 -8.51 5.81
N GLY A 11 6.47 -7.81 6.89
CA GLY A 11 6.90 -6.42 7.08
C GLY A 11 8.40 -6.34 6.83
N LEU A 12 8.82 -5.30 6.11
CA LEU A 12 10.18 -5.14 5.59
C LEU A 12 11.26 -5.70 6.52
N VAL A 13 11.76 -6.90 6.22
CA VAL A 13 12.85 -7.53 6.96
C VAL A 13 14.22 -6.99 6.51
N ASN A 14 14.25 -6.21 5.42
CA ASN A 14 15.46 -5.70 4.79
C ASN A 14 15.47 -4.15 4.76
N PRO A 15 16.54 -3.49 5.23
CA PRO A 15 16.65 -2.03 5.26
C PRO A 15 16.68 -1.37 3.87
N TYR A 16 16.82 -2.15 2.80
CA TYR A 16 16.79 -1.69 1.41
C TYR A 16 15.55 -2.16 0.64
N SER A 17 14.60 -2.85 1.29
CA SER A 17 13.35 -3.21 0.64
C SER A 17 12.51 -1.96 0.41
N VAL A 18 11.82 -1.92 -0.73
CA VAL A 18 10.92 -0.84 -1.11
C VAL A 18 9.61 -1.47 -1.51
N GLU A 19 8.52 -1.00 -0.91
CA GLU A 19 7.18 -1.36 -1.35
C GLU A 19 6.54 -0.15 -2.02
N ALA A 20 5.83 -0.38 -3.11
CA ALA A 20 5.09 0.67 -3.79
C ALA A 20 3.59 0.35 -3.76
N TYR A 21 2.81 1.41 -3.60
CA TYR A 21 1.36 1.36 -3.45
C TYR A 21 0.69 2.39 -4.34
N VAL A 22 -0.48 2.06 -4.86
CA VAL A 22 -1.34 2.98 -5.61
C VAL A 22 -2.70 3.07 -4.95
N ALA A 23 -3.25 4.28 -4.82
CA ALA A 23 -4.63 4.46 -4.39
C ALA A 23 -5.58 3.70 -5.32
N ARG A 24 -6.59 3.02 -4.77
CA ARG A 24 -7.59 2.28 -5.57
C ARG A 24 -8.33 3.18 -6.58
N ASP A 25 -8.55 4.43 -6.20
CA ASP A 25 -9.16 5.48 -7.04
C ASP A 25 -8.16 6.19 -7.97
N GLY A 26 -6.86 5.88 -7.88
CA GLY A 26 -5.80 6.46 -8.70
C GLY A 26 -5.36 7.87 -8.32
N SER A 27 -5.85 8.45 -7.21
CA SER A 27 -5.56 9.84 -6.85
C SER A 27 -4.14 10.10 -6.33
N GLU A 28 -3.45 9.07 -5.82
CA GLU A 28 -2.08 9.19 -5.29
C GLU A 28 -1.32 7.87 -5.35
N ALA A 29 0.01 7.96 -5.36
CA ALA A 29 0.94 6.85 -5.28
C ALA A 29 1.82 7.00 -4.04
N CYS A 30 2.19 5.89 -3.41
CA CYS A 30 3.00 5.87 -2.20
C CYS A 30 4.17 4.90 -2.30
N ILE A 31 5.26 5.23 -1.61
CA ILE A 31 6.44 4.37 -1.47
C ILE A 31 6.76 4.17 0.01
N SER A 32 7.06 2.94 0.42
CA SER A 32 7.41 2.58 1.81
C SER A 32 8.85 2.09 1.91
N PHE A 33 9.55 2.58 2.95
CA PHE A 33 10.95 2.25 3.28
C PHE A 33 11.09 1.67 4.69
N GLY A 34 10.16 0.85 5.14
CA GLY A 34 10.19 0.25 6.49
C GLY A 34 9.23 0.98 7.44
N GLY A 35 7.98 0.56 7.42
CA GLY A 35 6.93 0.98 8.36
C GLY A 35 6.17 2.26 7.98
N TRP A 36 6.78 3.19 7.24
CA TRP A 36 6.11 4.42 6.78
C TRP A 36 6.00 4.48 5.26
N ALA A 37 4.80 4.76 4.78
CA ALA A 37 4.52 5.08 3.39
C ALA A 37 4.52 6.59 3.16
N TYR A 38 5.19 7.02 2.10
CA TYR A 38 5.28 8.39 1.65
C TYR A 38 4.47 8.54 0.38
N CYS A 39 3.36 9.26 0.47
CA CYS A 39 2.37 9.40 -0.60
C CYS A 39 2.46 10.77 -1.26
N SER A 40 2.31 10.78 -2.58
CA SER A 40 2.13 12.00 -3.36
C SER A 40 1.07 11.80 -4.44
N ALA A 41 0.27 12.83 -4.67
CA ALA A 41 -0.63 12.93 -5.81
C ALA A 41 0.11 13.62 -6.96
N ASP A 42 -0.21 13.24 -8.18
CA ASP A 42 0.43 13.75 -9.41
C ASP A 42 0.67 15.27 -9.36
N GLY A 43 1.92 15.69 -9.48
CA GLY A 43 2.34 17.11 -9.46
C GLY A 43 2.36 17.82 -8.09
N GLY A 44 2.04 17.14 -6.99
CA GLY A 44 2.05 17.71 -5.64
C GLY A 44 3.46 17.89 -5.06
N VAL A 45 3.82 19.11 -4.67
CA VAL A 45 5.06 19.42 -3.92
C VAL A 45 5.04 18.82 -2.50
N THR A 46 3.87 18.47 -1.99
CA THR A 46 3.64 17.99 -0.63
C THR A 46 3.61 16.47 -0.54
N VAL A 47 4.68 15.89 0.00
CA VAL A 47 4.72 14.47 0.39
C VAL A 47 4.04 14.29 1.74
N ARG A 48 3.15 13.29 1.84
CA ARG A 48 2.39 12.98 3.05
C ARG A 48 2.86 11.65 3.61
N ARG A 49 3.04 11.56 4.93
CA ARG A 49 3.43 10.31 5.58
C ARG A 49 2.19 9.58 6.11
N LEU A 50 2.00 8.33 5.71
CA LEU A 50 0.91 7.45 6.13
C LEU A 50 1.46 6.13 6.68
N GLU A 51 0.77 5.55 7.66
CA GLU A 51 0.98 4.17 8.08
C GLU A 51 -0.08 3.31 7.39
N LEU A 52 0.34 2.36 6.57
CA LEU A 52 -0.55 1.44 5.88
C LEU A 52 -0.58 0.11 6.63
N GLU A 53 -1.77 -0.45 6.81
CA GLU A 53 -1.97 -1.78 7.33
C GLU A 53 -2.60 -2.68 6.26
N PHE A 54 -2.19 -3.95 6.27
CA PHE A 54 -2.75 -4.95 5.39
C PHE A 54 -4.22 -5.20 5.73
N LYS A 55 -5.09 -5.09 4.72
CA LYS A 55 -6.53 -5.36 4.83
C LYS A 55 -6.86 -6.78 4.38
N GLY A 56 -6.23 -7.25 3.30
CA GLY A 56 -6.53 -8.57 2.74
C GLY A 56 -6.06 -8.73 1.30
N LEU A 57 -6.44 -9.87 0.73
CA LEU A 57 -6.15 -10.26 -0.64
C LEU A 57 -7.43 -10.18 -1.48
N GLU A 58 -7.39 -9.52 -2.63
CA GLU A 58 -8.50 -9.48 -3.59
C GLU A 58 -8.09 -10.13 -4.92
N PRO A 59 -8.98 -10.89 -5.58
CA PRO A 59 -8.75 -11.35 -6.95
C PRO A 59 -8.87 -10.18 -7.93
N HIS A 60 -7.90 -10.05 -8.84
CA HIS A 60 -7.90 -9.03 -9.89
C HIS A 60 -7.22 -9.57 -11.15
N GLY A 61 -7.92 -9.52 -12.30
CA GLY A 61 -7.32 -9.81 -13.61
C GLY A 61 -6.69 -11.20 -13.78
N GLY A 62 -7.04 -12.19 -12.94
CA GLY A 62 -6.45 -13.53 -12.96
C GLY A 62 -5.31 -13.75 -11.97
N TRP A 63 -4.92 -12.74 -11.20
CA TRP A 63 -4.00 -12.85 -10.06
C TRP A 63 -4.66 -12.35 -8.77
N VAL A 64 -3.93 -12.46 -7.66
CA VAL A 64 -4.35 -11.96 -6.34
C VAL A 64 -3.53 -10.71 -6.02
N ARG A 65 -4.19 -9.62 -5.62
CA ARG A 65 -3.55 -8.36 -5.21
C ARG A 65 -3.69 -8.14 -3.71
N GLU A 66 -2.65 -7.57 -3.11
CA GLU A 66 -2.67 -7.17 -1.70
C GLU A 66 -3.30 -5.77 -1.56
N VAL A 67 -4.28 -5.67 -0.66
CA VAL A 67 -5.01 -4.44 -0.37
C VAL A 67 -4.63 -3.95 1.02
N TYR A 68 -4.33 -2.66 1.11
CA TYR A 68 -3.92 -1.96 2.31
C TYR A 68 -4.87 -0.81 2.61
N ARG A 69 -4.96 -0.42 3.89
CA ARG A 69 -5.73 0.73 4.34
C ARG A 69 -4.89 1.60 5.29
N PRO A 70 -5.17 2.90 5.42
CA PRO A 70 -4.56 3.72 6.45
C PRO A 70 -4.87 3.15 7.83
N LYS A 71 -3.83 2.89 8.64
CA LYS A 71 -3.97 2.29 9.98
C LYS A 71 -4.70 3.20 10.95
N ARG A 72 -4.51 4.50 10.80
CA ARG A 72 -5.24 5.51 11.57
C ARG A 72 -6.04 6.42 10.64
N PRO A 73 -7.24 6.88 11.07
CA PRO A 73 -7.94 7.95 10.39
C PRO A 73 -6.99 9.15 10.29
N SER A 74 -6.48 9.37 9.10
CA SER A 74 -5.51 10.42 8.82
C SER A 74 -6.19 11.45 7.95
N ILE A 75 -6.18 12.71 8.41
CA ILE A 75 -6.59 13.88 7.60
C ILE A 75 -5.72 14.01 6.34
N PHE A 76 -4.58 13.30 6.33
CA PHE A 76 -3.60 13.29 5.26
C PHE A 76 -3.84 12.23 4.18
N ALA A 77 -4.63 11.19 4.45
CA ALA A 77 -4.93 10.17 3.44
C ALA A 77 -5.96 10.74 2.45
N LYS A 78 -5.69 10.69 1.13
CA LYS A 78 -6.72 11.01 0.13
C LYS A 78 -7.54 9.79 -0.24
N ALA A 79 -6.94 8.60 -0.17
CA ALA A 79 -7.62 7.34 -0.44
C ALA A 79 -7.86 6.49 0.82
N LYS A 80 -8.91 5.66 0.77
CA LYS A 80 -9.26 4.69 1.82
C LYS A 80 -8.55 3.35 1.65
N GLU A 81 -8.21 3.00 0.42
CA GLU A 81 -7.62 1.72 0.04
C GLU A 81 -6.48 1.92 -0.93
N TYR A 82 -5.42 1.14 -0.73
CA TYR A 82 -4.21 1.16 -1.53
C TYR A 82 -3.90 -0.27 -1.99
N ILE A 83 -3.42 -0.41 -3.22
CA ILE A 83 -3.04 -1.68 -3.81
C ILE A 83 -1.53 -1.72 -3.89
N ARG A 84 -0.92 -2.79 -3.39
CA ARG A 84 0.51 -3.01 -3.53
C ARG A 84 0.84 -3.42 -4.96
N ILE A 85 1.84 -2.78 -5.56
CA ILE A 85 2.26 -3.01 -6.95
C ILE A 85 3.66 -3.60 -7.08
N LEU A 86 4.47 -3.57 -6.01
CA LEU A 86 5.84 -4.13 -5.93
C LEU A 86 6.03 -4.93 -4.64
#